data_AF-A0A1E5JLF6-F1
#
_entry.id   AF-A0A1E5JLF6-F1
#
_cell.length_a   1.000
_cell.length_b   1.000
_cell.length_c   1.000
_cell.angle_alpha   90.00
_cell.angle_beta   90.00
_cell.angle_gamma   90.00
#
_symmetry.space_group_name_H-M   'P 1'
#
loop_
_entity.id
_entity.type
_entity.pdbx_description
1 polymer ?
#
loop_
_entity_poly.entity_id
_entity_poly.type
_entity_poly.pdbx_seq_one_letter_code
_entity_poly.pdbx_strand_id
1 'polypeptide(L)'
;MPSTRSFFFHTSPPKRLSERKNRFLKDKKHAAYQLVVEDYQPIIQHYIHKYGLENLVVLINGTTEFGQKIVSENIADLQTDIDLFENENIQYAILVRNYWVRPSSSVPAPFYLNKVDNKNTDFSPYYEELYHAIKEKFLDENDRIKELSPEELKQLNQICFNLGCRKKLEEYRAKILEDLNLRKKKVCLTKEQALEEIKKIQANLKEGECVIYFFTNNVRVGPAHFEFVQIKKDEIIKPVHWFLHNSNIINRNELKNIFITDISDFISPYLKPQYLQPQVDEVSCGTLGILYLKELLKNQGQQLEDYTLSFPLYKIHNREIDKGNLFFPSPHVLRYSQSSFYNDVILAMVKNDHEVSIKFKGIKYKIKPLKVILEDSIKFATSKGDFAVAEENKKIIKKLPTFRKEWLMEYETAIQKRKAMQGDKYNVYLAYSSKRMQALANHPEGLQKAHEDIPELECEKAVKCPSLLERIKKNLQQTKEKKFPKSYLFHPLDAITKVVDNPLYEGGNTRENPLYEPKADPNHI
;
A
#
# COMPACT_ATOMS: atom_id res chain seq x y z
N MET A 1 49.25 -32.86 -28.50
CA MET A 1 49.38 -31.40 -28.27
C MET A 1 48.81 -30.69 -29.49
N PRO A 2 47.83 -29.77 -29.35
CA PRO A 2 48.03 -28.51 -28.63
C PRO A 2 46.85 -28.00 -27.75
N SER A 3 47.23 -27.18 -26.76
CA SER A 3 46.61 -25.90 -26.35
C SER A 3 45.16 -25.85 -25.87
N THR A 4 44.94 -26.20 -24.60
CA THR A 4 43.83 -25.71 -23.78
C THR A 4 44.04 -24.23 -23.42
N ARG A 5 43.26 -23.31 -24.04
CA ARG A 5 43.11 -21.95 -23.53
C ARG A 5 41.99 -21.94 -22.49
N SER A 6 42.35 -21.71 -21.22
CA SER A 6 41.40 -21.45 -20.15
C SER A 6 40.75 -20.07 -20.36
N PHE A 7 39.44 -20.04 -20.52
CA PHE A 7 38.65 -18.83 -20.34
C PHE A 7 38.59 -18.51 -18.85
N PHE A 8 39.49 -17.62 -18.40
CA PHE A 8 39.34 -16.98 -17.10
C PHE A 8 38.11 -16.08 -17.14
N PHE A 9 37.04 -16.49 -16.46
CA PHE A 9 35.99 -15.59 -16.03
C PHE A 9 36.60 -14.62 -15.00
N HIS A 10 36.99 -13.43 -15.45
CA HIS A 10 37.22 -12.31 -14.53
C HIS A 10 35.87 -11.84 -13.98
N THR A 11 35.38 -12.50 -12.93
CA THR A 11 34.41 -11.88 -12.03
C THR A 11 35.15 -10.75 -11.31
N SER A 12 34.91 -9.52 -11.73
CA SER A 12 35.38 -8.34 -11.01
C SER A 12 34.91 -8.45 -9.55
N PRO A 13 35.77 -8.18 -8.55
CA PRO A 13 35.36 -8.24 -7.16
C PRO A 13 34.19 -7.25 -6.92
N PRO A 14 33.24 -7.58 -6.04
CA PRO A 14 32.11 -6.71 -5.75
C PRO A 14 32.62 -5.35 -5.26
N LYS A 15 32.42 -4.31 -6.08
CA LYS A 15 32.87 -2.93 -5.77
C LYS A 15 32.31 -2.45 -4.43
N ARG A 16 33.15 -1.76 -3.65
CA ARG A 16 32.83 -1.22 -2.31
C ARG A 16 31.56 -0.36 -2.34
N LEU A 17 30.76 -0.43 -1.27
CA LEU A 17 29.46 0.27 -1.16
C LEU A 17 29.56 1.80 -1.36
N SER A 18 30.68 2.41 -0.94
CA SER A 18 30.97 3.84 -1.09
C SER A 18 31.14 4.26 -2.55
N GLU A 19 31.78 3.44 -3.38
CA GLU A 19 31.97 3.70 -4.82
C GLU A 19 30.64 3.62 -5.59
N ARG A 20 29.76 2.70 -5.20
CA ARG A 20 28.41 2.57 -5.78
C ARG A 20 27.55 3.79 -5.45
N LYS A 21 27.63 4.30 -4.21
CA LYS A 21 26.93 5.51 -3.78
C LYS A 21 27.38 6.74 -4.57
N ASN A 22 28.70 6.97 -4.65
CA ASN A 22 29.26 8.13 -5.34
C ASN A 22 28.98 8.10 -6.84
N ARG A 23 28.95 6.91 -7.46
CA ARG A 23 28.53 6.76 -8.84
C ARG A 23 27.05 7.11 -9.03
N PHE A 24 26.18 6.55 -8.20
CA PHE A 24 24.75 6.83 -8.26
C PHE A 24 24.45 8.33 -8.14
N LEU A 25 25.11 9.03 -7.20
CA LEU A 25 24.94 10.48 -7.03
C LEU A 25 25.42 11.32 -8.23
N LYS A 26 26.30 10.77 -9.08
CA LYS A 26 26.81 11.44 -10.29
C LYS A 26 25.93 11.15 -11.52
N ASP A 27 24.94 10.27 -11.41
CA ASP A 27 24.08 9.92 -12.53
C ASP A 27 23.10 11.05 -12.85
N LYS A 28 22.84 11.29 -14.14
CA LYS A 28 21.91 12.34 -14.57
C LYS A 28 20.44 12.03 -14.24
N LYS A 29 20.11 10.75 -14.01
CA LYS A 29 18.75 10.28 -13.71
C LYS A 29 18.80 9.25 -12.59
N HIS A 30 17.97 9.45 -11.58
CA HIS A 30 17.89 8.58 -10.39
C HIS A 30 16.56 7.83 -10.39
N ALA A 31 16.41 6.84 -11.26
CA ALA A 31 15.19 6.03 -11.31
C ALA A 31 15.14 5.09 -10.08
N ALA A 32 14.06 5.18 -9.30
CA ALA A 32 13.77 4.19 -8.27
C ALA A 32 13.49 2.81 -8.90
N TYR A 33 13.75 1.75 -8.15
CA TYR A 33 13.27 0.42 -8.51
C TYR A 33 11.90 0.21 -7.87
N GLN A 34 10.96 -0.24 -8.68
CA GLN A 34 9.63 -0.59 -8.22
C GLN A 34 9.64 -2.03 -7.74
N LEU A 35 9.47 -2.21 -6.44
CA LEU A 35 9.44 -3.54 -5.83
C LEU A 35 8.19 -4.30 -6.29
N VAL A 36 8.36 -5.58 -6.57
CA VAL A 36 7.29 -6.56 -6.79
C VAL A 36 7.10 -7.40 -5.53
N VAL A 37 5.99 -8.14 -5.46
CA VAL A 37 5.65 -8.93 -4.26
C VAL A 37 6.71 -9.99 -3.96
N GLU A 38 7.26 -10.59 -5.02
CA GLU A 38 8.33 -11.57 -4.93
C GLU A 38 9.62 -11.00 -4.33
N ASP A 39 9.83 -9.68 -4.39
CA ASP A 39 11.02 -9.04 -3.81
C ASP A 39 10.93 -8.95 -2.28
N TYR A 40 9.73 -8.87 -1.71
CA TYR A 40 9.55 -8.55 -0.29
C TYR A 40 10.15 -9.61 0.62
N GLN A 41 9.87 -10.89 0.36
CA GLN A 41 10.36 -11.99 1.18
C GLN A 41 11.90 -12.01 1.31
N PRO A 42 12.70 -12.03 0.23
CA PRO A 42 14.16 -12.02 0.34
C PRO A 42 14.71 -10.73 0.98
N ILE A 43 14.11 -9.57 0.71
CA ILE A 43 14.53 -8.30 1.32
C ILE A 43 14.29 -8.30 2.83
N ILE A 44 13.11 -8.74 3.26
CA ILE A 44 12.74 -8.81 4.68
C ILE A 44 13.63 -9.81 5.40
N GLN A 45 13.83 -11.01 4.84
CA GLN A 45 14.73 -12.03 5.40
C GLN A 45 16.16 -11.50 5.56
N HIS A 46 16.68 -10.76 4.57
CA HIS A 46 17.98 -10.11 4.69
C HIS A 46 18.05 -9.17 5.91
N TYR A 47 17.03 -8.34 6.13
CA TYR A 47 17.03 -7.42 7.27
C TYR A 47 16.82 -8.13 8.60
N ILE A 48 15.99 -9.19 8.63
CA ILE A 48 15.82 -10.03 9.83
C ILE A 48 17.17 -10.59 10.27
N HIS A 49 17.89 -11.23 9.35
CA HIS A 49 19.20 -11.82 9.65
C HIS A 49 20.24 -10.75 10.00
N LYS A 50 20.30 -9.66 9.21
CA LYS A 50 21.28 -8.58 9.42
C LYS A 50 21.17 -7.91 10.79
N TYR A 51 19.96 -7.87 11.37
CA TYR A 51 19.68 -7.17 12.62
C TYR A 51 19.38 -8.12 13.80
N GLY A 52 19.54 -9.43 13.63
CA GLY A 52 19.28 -10.42 14.68
C GLY A 52 17.82 -10.43 15.15
N LEU A 53 16.88 -10.42 14.20
CA LEU A 53 15.44 -10.34 14.46
C LEU A 53 14.74 -11.68 14.22
N GLU A 54 15.41 -12.81 14.48
CA GLU A 54 14.91 -14.15 14.14
C GLU A 54 13.56 -14.49 14.79
N ASN A 55 13.23 -13.83 15.90
CA ASN A 55 11.96 -14.00 16.61
C ASN A 55 10.80 -13.16 16.03
N LEU A 56 11.08 -12.28 15.07
CA LEU A 56 10.06 -11.43 14.46
C LEU A 56 9.17 -12.24 13.53
N VAL A 57 7.86 -12.20 13.80
CA VAL A 57 6.86 -12.79 12.91
C VAL A 57 6.43 -11.79 11.86
N VAL A 58 6.74 -12.11 10.61
CA VAL A 58 6.30 -11.36 9.44
C VAL A 58 5.30 -12.20 8.64
N LEU A 59 4.17 -11.59 8.31
CA LEU A 59 3.12 -12.19 7.49
C LEU A 59 2.81 -11.29 6.30
N ILE A 60 2.60 -11.89 5.14
CA ILE A 60 2.03 -11.24 3.96
C ILE A 60 0.55 -11.63 3.89
N ASN A 61 -0.34 -10.72 3.52
CA ASN A 61 -1.77 -10.99 3.42
C ASN A 61 -2.04 -12.24 2.58
N GLY A 62 -2.91 -13.13 3.07
CA GLY A 62 -3.21 -14.39 2.40
C GLY A 62 -2.27 -15.55 2.74
N THR A 63 -1.22 -15.33 3.53
CA THR A 63 -0.27 -16.41 3.92
C THR A 63 -0.67 -17.18 5.17
N THR A 64 -1.69 -16.73 5.91
CA THR A 64 -2.26 -17.50 7.03
C THR A 64 -3.19 -18.59 6.51
N GLU A 65 -3.54 -19.60 7.32
CA GLU A 65 -4.52 -20.63 6.92
C GLU A 65 -5.88 -20.02 6.52
N PHE A 66 -6.34 -19.01 7.26
CA PHE A 66 -7.54 -18.25 6.90
C PHE A 66 -7.37 -17.57 5.54
N GLY A 67 -6.27 -16.85 5.36
CA GLY A 67 -5.97 -16.15 4.10
C GLY A 67 -5.84 -17.09 2.91
N GLN A 68 -5.17 -18.24 3.07
CA GLN A 68 -4.99 -19.25 2.03
C GLN A 68 -6.32 -19.86 1.60
N LYS A 69 -7.22 -20.13 2.55
CA LYS A 69 -8.57 -20.60 2.26
C LYS A 69 -9.34 -19.59 1.41
N ILE A 70 -9.37 -18.32 1.81
CA ILE A 70 -10.06 -17.26 1.06
C ILE A 70 -9.44 -17.05 -0.33
N VAL A 71 -8.11 -17.07 -0.45
CA VAL A 71 -7.44 -17.00 -1.77
C VAL A 71 -7.84 -18.18 -2.65
N SER A 72 -7.95 -19.39 -2.10
CA SER A 72 -8.39 -20.58 -2.85
C SER A 72 -9.85 -20.45 -3.31
N GLU A 73 -10.73 -19.91 -2.47
CA GLU A 73 -12.13 -19.61 -2.80
C GLU A 73 -12.20 -18.56 -3.93
N ASN A 74 -11.47 -17.44 -3.81
CA ASN A 74 -11.39 -16.41 -4.85
C ASN A 74 -10.84 -16.97 -6.19
N ILE A 75 -9.89 -17.91 -6.15
CA ILE A 75 -9.38 -18.59 -7.37
C ILE A 75 -10.45 -19.49 -7.98
N ALA A 76 -11.23 -20.20 -7.17
CA ALA A 76 -12.31 -21.07 -7.63
C ALA A 76 -13.46 -20.26 -8.25
N ASP A 77 -13.78 -19.09 -7.69
CA ASP A 77 -14.76 -18.17 -8.27
C ASP A 77 -14.31 -17.67 -9.65
N LEU A 78 -13.05 -17.23 -9.78
CA LEU A 78 -12.49 -16.83 -11.08
C LEU A 78 -12.45 -18.00 -12.06
N GLN A 79 -12.17 -19.22 -11.60
CA GLN A 79 -12.23 -20.39 -12.47
C GLN A 79 -13.66 -20.64 -12.97
N THR A 80 -14.66 -20.48 -12.11
CA THR A 80 -16.07 -20.62 -12.50
C THR A 80 -16.44 -19.59 -13.58
N ASP A 81 -15.98 -18.35 -13.45
CA ASP A 81 -16.18 -17.32 -14.49
C ASP A 81 -15.47 -17.69 -15.80
N ILE A 82 -14.23 -18.18 -15.74
CA ILE A 82 -13.49 -18.66 -16.92
C ILE A 82 -14.25 -19.81 -17.60
N ASP A 83 -14.69 -20.80 -16.83
CA ASP A 83 -15.45 -21.96 -17.34
C ASP A 83 -16.74 -21.53 -18.05
N LEU A 84 -17.41 -20.48 -17.55
CA LEU A 84 -18.61 -19.93 -18.21
C LEU A 84 -18.31 -19.30 -19.57
N PHE A 85 -17.16 -18.62 -19.73
CA PHE A 85 -16.73 -18.03 -21.01
C PHE A 85 -16.07 -19.04 -21.96
N GLU A 86 -15.55 -20.15 -21.44
CA GLU A 86 -15.02 -21.27 -22.23
C GLU A 86 -16.11 -22.26 -22.68
N ASN A 87 -17.27 -22.27 -22.01
CA ASN A 87 -18.39 -23.14 -22.38
C ASN A 87 -19.05 -22.72 -23.70
N GLU A 88 -18.73 -23.45 -24.77
CA GLU A 88 -19.21 -23.20 -26.14
C GLU A 88 -20.74 -23.09 -26.25
N ASN A 89 -21.49 -23.72 -25.34
CA ASN A 89 -22.96 -23.70 -25.37
C ASN A 89 -23.57 -22.40 -24.86
N ILE A 90 -22.83 -21.58 -24.10
CA ILE A 90 -23.37 -20.39 -23.43
C ILE A 90 -22.45 -19.16 -23.46
N GLN A 91 -21.21 -19.27 -23.95
CA GLN A 91 -20.19 -18.22 -23.86
C GLN A 91 -20.63 -16.82 -24.33
N TYR A 92 -21.40 -16.72 -25.42
CA TYR A 92 -21.89 -15.43 -25.93
C TYR A 92 -23.11 -14.94 -25.14
N ALA A 93 -23.96 -15.86 -24.68
CA ALA A 93 -25.07 -15.51 -23.80
C ALA A 93 -24.58 -14.95 -22.45
N ILE A 94 -23.49 -15.50 -21.90
CA ILE A 94 -22.85 -14.97 -20.69
C ILE A 94 -22.30 -13.56 -20.94
N LEU A 95 -21.66 -13.34 -22.09
CA LEU A 95 -21.18 -12.01 -22.48
C LEU A 95 -22.34 -11.01 -22.58
N VAL A 96 -23.40 -11.34 -23.31
CA VAL A 96 -24.58 -10.46 -23.41
C VAL A 96 -25.19 -10.22 -22.04
N ARG A 97 -25.39 -11.25 -21.22
CA ARG A 97 -25.95 -11.13 -19.87
C ARG A 97 -25.16 -10.16 -18.99
N ASN A 98 -23.83 -10.25 -19.03
CA ASN A 98 -22.97 -9.50 -18.13
C ASN A 98 -22.62 -8.08 -18.64
N TYR A 99 -22.66 -7.86 -19.95
CA TYR A 99 -22.15 -6.63 -20.59
C TYR A 99 -23.18 -5.86 -21.42
N TRP A 100 -24.46 -6.29 -21.42
CA TRP A 100 -25.53 -5.58 -22.09
C TRP A 100 -25.77 -4.18 -21.50
N VAL A 101 -25.82 -3.18 -22.37
CA VAL A 101 -26.24 -1.82 -22.02
C VAL A 101 -27.54 -1.51 -22.74
N ARG A 102 -28.56 -1.06 -22.00
CA ARG A 102 -29.88 -0.71 -22.56
C ARG A 102 -29.81 0.48 -23.53
N PRO A 103 -30.74 0.61 -24.50
CA PRO A 103 -30.64 1.61 -25.57
C PRO A 103 -30.64 3.06 -25.08
N SER A 104 -31.30 3.31 -23.95
CA SER A 104 -31.41 4.62 -23.29
C SER A 104 -30.18 5.00 -22.47
N SER A 105 -29.11 4.19 -22.48
CA SER A 105 -27.93 4.39 -21.65
C SER A 105 -26.66 4.19 -22.46
N SER A 106 -25.58 4.84 -22.00
CA SER A 106 -24.24 4.60 -22.49
C SER A 106 -23.32 4.53 -21.27
N VAL A 107 -22.55 3.46 -21.17
CA VAL A 107 -21.61 3.27 -20.07
C VAL A 107 -20.19 3.20 -20.66
N PRO A 108 -19.29 4.12 -20.28
CA PRO A 108 -17.95 4.21 -20.85
C PRO A 108 -17.00 3.20 -20.19
N ALA A 109 -17.22 1.90 -20.42
CA ALA A 109 -16.35 0.85 -19.93
C ALA A 109 -16.07 -0.21 -21.01
N PRO A 110 -14.95 -0.95 -20.88
CA PRO A 110 -14.55 -1.95 -21.87
C PRO A 110 -15.57 -3.08 -22.00
N PHE A 111 -15.69 -3.62 -23.20
CA PHE A 111 -16.53 -4.77 -23.57
C PHE A 111 -18.05 -4.56 -23.48
N TYR A 112 -18.52 -3.42 -22.96
CA TYR A 112 -19.93 -3.13 -22.90
C TYR A 112 -20.56 -3.02 -24.29
N LEU A 113 -21.68 -3.72 -24.46
CA LEU A 113 -22.43 -3.76 -25.70
C LEU A 113 -23.26 -2.47 -25.79
N ASN A 114 -22.62 -1.38 -26.17
CA ASN A 114 -23.25 -0.06 -26.23
C ASN A 114 -23.81 0.25 -27.63
N LYS A 115 -24.91 1.01 -27.65
CA LYS A 115 -25.47 1.61 -28.88
C LYS A 115 -24.59 2.72 -29.46
N VAL A 116 -23.79 3.36 -28.61
CA VAL A 116 -22.90 4.47 -28.99
C VAL A 116 -21.48 4.11 -28.60
N ASP A 117 -20.58 4.20 -29.58
CA ASP A 117 -19.16 3.95 -29.36
C ASP A 117 -18.54 5.02 -28.48
N ASN A 118 -17.52 4.62 -27.74
CA ASN A 118 -16.67 5.54 -27.00
C ASN A 118 -15.24 4.99 -26.99
N LYS A 119 -14.35 5.68 -26.26
CA LYS A 119 -12.92 5.34 -26.17
C LYS A 119 -12.68 3.87 -25.75
N ASN A 120 -13.63 3.28 -25.05
CA ASN A 120 -13.52 1.96 -24.43
C ASN A 120 -14.39 0.89 -25.12
N THR A 121 -15.22 1.23 -26.09
CA THR A 121 -16.13 0.28 -26.76
C THR A 121 -16.43 0.69 -28.20
N ASP A 122 -16.53 -0.31 -29.08
CA ASP A 122 -16.73 -0.20 -30.52
C ASP A 122 -17.80 -1.20 -31.02
N PHE A 123 -18.85 -1.40 -30.22
CA PHE A 123 -19.93 -2.35 -30.50
C PHE A 123 -21.13 -1.74 -31.25
N SER A 124 -21.20 -0.40 -31.39
CA SER A 124 -22.36 0.29 -31.98
C SER A 124 -22.83 -0.25 -33.34
N PRO A 125 -21.95 -0.68 -34.28
CA PRO A 125 -22.40 -1.16 -35.59
C PRO A 125 -23.28 -2.41 -35.52
N TYR A 126 -23.20 -3.16 -34.42
CA TYR A 126 -23.87 -4.45 -34.22
C TYR A 126 -25.06 -4.36 -33.25
N TYR A 127 -25.25 -3.21 -32.61
CA TYR A 127 -26.15 -3.09 -31.46
C TYR A 127 -27.62 -3.31 -31.84
N GLU A 128 -28.09 -2.67 -32.92
CA GLU A 128 -29.51 -2.76 -33.33
C GLU A 128 -29.90 -4.18 -33.76
N GLU A 129 -29.01 -4.88 -34.47
CA GLU A 129 -29.21 -6.28 -34.87
C GLU A 129 -29.39 -7.17 -33.64
N LEU A 130 -28.48 -7.05 -32.67
CA LEU A 130 -28.55 -7.81 -31.42
C LEU A 130 -29.78 -7.43 -30.59
N TYR A 131 -30.07 -6.14 -30.43
CA TYR A 131 -31.23 -5.63 -29.69
C TYR A 131 -32.53 -6.24 -30.21
N HIS A 132 -32.78 -6.16 -31.52
CA HIS A 132 -33.98 -6.69 -32.12
C HIS A 132 -34.11 -8.20 -31.98
N ALA A 133 -32.99 -8.93 -32.02
CA ALA A 133 -32.99 -10.38 -31.86
C ALA A 133 -33.30 -10.84 -30.42
N ILE A 134 -33.08 -9.99 -29.41
CA ILE A 134 -33.22 -10.39 -28.00
C ILE A 134 -34.39 -9.71 -27.26
N LYS A 135 -34.90 -8.56 -27.76
CA LYS A 135 -35.85 -7.69 -27.04
C LYS A 135 -37.11 -8.38 -26.55
N GLU A 136 -37.67 -9.30 -27.33
CA GLU A 136 -38.99 -9.87 -27.03
C GLU A 136 -38.93 -10.97 -25.98
N LYS A 137 -37.78 -11.65 -25.87
CA LYS A 137 -37.67 -12.90 -25.12
C LYS A 137 -36.72 -12.82 -23.94
N PHE A 138 -35.65 -12.01 -24.03
CA PHE A 138 -34.57 -12.00 -23.05
C PHE A 138 -34.45 -10.68 -22.28
N LEU A 139 -35.16 -9.64 -22.71
CA LEU A 139 -35.23 -8.36 -22.01
C LEU A 139 -36.50 -8.22 -21.18
N ASP A 140 -36.41 -7.49 -20.08
CA ASP A 140 -37.55 -7.03 -19.29
C ASP A 140 -38.17 -5.75 -19.88
N GLU A 141 -39.22 -5.23 -19.24
CA GLU A 141 -39.91 -4.00 -19.66
C GLU A 141 -39.02 -2.74 -19.64
N ASN A 142 -37.83 -2.82 -19.03
CA ASN A 142 -36.85 -1.73 -18.92
C ASN A 142 -35.61 -1.95 -19.80
N ASP A 143 -35.69 -2.85 -20.77
CA ASP A 143 -34.60 -3.27 -21.68
C ASP A 143 -33.37 -3.85 -20.96
N ARG A 144 -33.56 -4.47 -19.79
CA ARG A 144 -32.50 -5.17 -19.04
C ARG A 144 -32.60 -6.67 -19.29
N ILE A 145 -31.46 -7.36 -19.25
CA ILE A 145 -31.45 -8.82 -19.32
C ILE A 145 -32.18 -9.37 -18.09
N LYS A 146 -33.25 -10.14 -18.30
CA LYS A 146 -33.99 -10.82 -17.23
C LYS A 146 -33.17 -12.01 -16.68
N GLU A 147 -33.59 -12.60 -15.57
CA GLU A 147 -33.01 -13.87 -15.14
C GLU A 147 -33.29 -14.97 -16.17
N LEU A 148 -32.24 -15.62 -16.66
CA LEU A 148 -32.31 -16.62 -17.74
C LEU A 148 -32.11 -18.03 -17.19
N SER A 149 -33.01 -18.94 -17.56
CA SER A 149 -32.83 -20.38 -17.36
C SER A 149 -31.65 -20.93 -18.20
N PRO A 150 -31.11 -22.13 -17.86
CA PRO A 150 -30.06 -22.77 -18.65
C PRO A 150 -30.43 -22.96 -20.14
N GLU A 151 -31.69 -23.29 -20.41
CA GLU A 151 -32.22 -23.45 -21.78
C GLU A 151 -32.31 -22.11 -22.50
N GLU A 152 -32.74 -21.04 -21.83
CA GLU A 152 -32.76 -19.70 -22.40
C GLU A 152 -31.34 -19.18 -22.69
N LEU A 153 -30.36 -19.49 -21.84
CA LEU A 153 -28.95 -19.17 -22.10
C LEU A 153 -28.44 -19.86 -23.37
N LYS A 154 -28.74 -21.14 -23.57
CA LYS A 154 -28.39 -21.87 -24.81
C LYS A 154 -29.04 -21.24 -26.04
N GLN A 155 -30.31 -20.86 -25.93
CA GLN A 155 -31.04 -20.21 -27.03
C GLN A 155 -30.46 -18.84 -27.36
N LEU A 156 -30.16 -18.01 -26.35
CA LEU A 156 -29.51 -16.72 -26.54
C LEU A 156 -28.12 -16.88 -27.18
N ASN A 157 -27.37 -17.91 -26.78
CA ASN A 157 -26.06 -18.21 -27.35
C ASN A 157 -26.17 -18.58 -28.83
N GLN A 158 -27.15 -19.41 -29.19
CA GLN A 158 -27.41 -19.79 -30.58
C GLN A 158 -27.83 -18.59 -31.44
N ILE A 159 -28.64 -17.68 -30.89
CA ILE A 159 -28.98 -16.41 -31.54
C ILE A 159 -27.69 -15.63 -31.83
N CYS A 160 -26.88 -15.36 -30.80
CA CYS A 160 -25.62 -14.63 -30.94
C CYS A 160 -24.65 -15.28 -31.94
N PHE A 161 -24.61 -16.62 -32.00
CA PHE A 161 -23.79 -17.37 -32.94
C PHE A 161 -24.18 -17.14 -34.41
N ASN A 162 -25.46 -16.88 -34.66
CA ASN A 162 -26.02 -16.71 -36.00
C ASN A 162 -26.06 -15.23 -36.47
N LEU A 163 -25.80 -14.27 -35.59
CA LEU A 163 -25.82 -12.83 -35.91
C LEU A 163 -24.47 -12.33 -36.46
N GLY A 164 -24.51 -11.21 -37.18
CA GLY A 164 -23.32 -10.54 -37.71
C GLY A 164 -22.33 -10.08 -36.61
N CYS A 165 -22.81 -9.93 -35.38
CA CYS A 165 -22.02 -9.51 -34.23
C CYS A 165 -21.07 -10.60 -33.66
N ARG A 166 -21.19 -11.87 -34.09
CA ARG A 166 -20.45 -13.00 -33.52
C ARG A 166 -18.94 -12.76 -33.43
N LYS A 167 -18.31 -12.28 -34.51
CA LYS A 167 -16.86 -12.04 -34.53
C LYS A 167 -16.43 -11.03 -33.48
N LYS A 168 -17.26 -10.01 -33.23
CA LYS A 168 -17.00 -8.97 -32.23
C LYS A 168 -17.18 -9.49 -30.81
N LEU A 169 -18.22 -10.29 -30.58
CA LEU A 169 -18.43 -10.99 -29.32
C LEU A 169 -17.27 -11.94 -28.99
N GLU A 170 -16.74 -12.64 -29.99
CA GLU A 170 -15.57 -13.50 -29.85
C GLU A 170 -14.30 -12.72 -29.47
N GLU A 171 -14.07 -11.56 -30.11
CA GLU A 171 -12.95 -10.68 -29.76
C GLU A 171 -13.04 -10.20 -28.30
N TYR A 172 -14.22 -9.78 -27.86
CA TYR A 172 -14.44 -9.36 -26.47
C TYR A 172 -14.27 -10.52 -25.50
N ARG A 173 -14.83 -11.70 -25.82
CA ARG A 173 -14.66 -12.93 -25.04
C ARG A 173 -13.18 -13.28 -24.83
N ALA A 174 -12.39 -13.28 -25.90
CA ALA A 174 -10.96 -13.59 -25.81
C ALA A 174 -10.22 -12.61 -24.89
N LYS A 175 -10.51 -11.31 -25.00
CA LYS A 175 -9.92 -10.28 -24.12
C LYS A 175 -10.38 -10.41 -22.66
N ILE A 176 -11.64 -10.77 -22.43
CA ILE A 176 -12.17 -11.05 -21.07
C ILE A 176 -11.47 -12.28 -20.48
N LEU A 177 -11.33 -13.36 -21.24
CA LEU A 177 -10.61 -14.57 -20.81
C LEU A 177 -9.14 -14.27 -20.50
N GLU A 178 -8.48 -13.44 -21.31
CA GLU A 178 -7.12 -12.99 -21.03
C GLU A 178 -7.03 -12.21 -19.70
N ASP A 179 -7.95 -11.27 -19.45
CA ASP A 179 -8.01 -10.52 -18.19
C ASP A 179 -8.30 -11.43 -16.99
N LEU A 180 -9.28 -12.32 -17.08
CA LEU A 180 -9.62 -13.27 -16.01
C LEU A 180 -8.44 -14.20 -15.70
N ASN A 181 -7.76 -14.74 -16.72
CA ASN A 181 -6.58 -15.58 -16.53
C ASN A 181 -5.41 -14.80 -15.91
N LEU A 182 -5.24 -13.53 -16.27
CA LEU A 182 -4.22 -12.66 -15.66
C LEU A 182 -4.56 -12.36 -14.20
N ARG A 183 -5.82 -12.08 -13.88
CA ARG A 183 -6.31 -11.85 -12.52
C ARG A 183 -6.15 -13.10 -11.66
N LYS A 184 -6.48 -14.28 -12.20
CA LYS A 184 -6.30 -15.58 -11.52
C LYS A 184 -4.86 -15.83 -11.07
N LYS A 185 -3.87 -15.40 -11.85
CA LYS A 185 -2.44 -15.49 -11.50
C LYS A 185 -2.02 -14.53 -10.38
N LYS A 186 -2.83 -13.51 -10.08
CA LYS A 186 -2.50 -12.43 -9.13
C LYS A 186 -3.47 -12.34 -7.96
N VAL A 187 -4.30 -13.36 -7.74
CA VAL A 187 -5.30 -13.37 -6.66
C VAL A 187 -4.63 -13.11 -5.33
N CYS A 188 -5.22 -12.18 -4.58
CA CYS A 188 -4.84 -11.80 -3.24
C CYS A 188 -6.12 -11.55 -2.42
N LEU A 189 -5.96 -11.29 -1.13
CA LEU A 189 -7.09 -10.86 -0.31
C LEU A 189 -7.57 -9.48 -0.75
N THR A 190 -8.89 -9.30 -0.81
CA THR A 190 -9.46 -7.95 -0.87
C THR A 190 -9.12 -7.18 0.40
N LYS A 191 -9.35 -5.87 0.39
CA LYS A 191 -9.18 -5.02 1.57
C LYS A 191 -9.99 -5.54 2.77
N GLU A 192 -11.25 -5.87 2.56
CA GLU A 192 -12.17 -6.36 3.59
C GLU A 192 -11.69 -7.69 4.18
N GLN A 193 -11.24 -8.60 3.31
CA GLN A 193 -10.68 -9.90 3.69
C GLN A 193 -9.38 -9.73 4.48
N ALA A 194 -8.51 -8.81 4.08
CA ALA A 194 -7.28 -8.48 4.81
C ALA A 194 -7.57 -7.84 6.18
N LEU A 195 -8.57 -6.95 6.29
CA LEU A 195 -9.00 -6.39 7.57
C LEU A 195 -9.54 -7.45 8.53
N GLU A 196 -10.24 -8.46 8.00
CA GLU A 196 -10.68 -9.61 8.79
C GLU A 196 -9.50 -10.47 9.26
N GLU A 197 -8.52 -10.72 8.38
CA GLU A 197 -7.29 -11.44 8.72
C GLU A 197 -6.52 -10.72 9.84
N ILE A 198 -6.36 -9.39 9.76
CA ILE A 198 -5.73 -8.55 10.79
C ILE A 198 -6.47 -8.68 12.13
N LYS A 199 -7.80 -8.58 12.15
CA LYS A 199 -8.60 -8.71 13.38
C LYS A 199 -8.43 -10.08 14.02
N LYS A 200 -8.39 -11.14 13.21
CA LYS A 200 -8.16 -12.51 13.68
C LYS A 200 -6.76 -12.72 14.23
N ILE A 201 -5.73 -12.15 13.58
CA ILE A 201 -4.36 -12.16 14.10
C ILE A 201 -4.34 -11.47 15.47
N GLN A 202 -4.84 -10.24 15.57
CA GLN A 202 -4.86 -9.45 16.81
C GLN A 202 -5.55 -10.19 17.96
N ALA A 203 -6.70 -10.80 17.70
CA ALA A 203 -7.43 -11.56 18.70
C ALA A 203 -6.62 -12.74 19.30
N ASN A 204 -5.76 -13.37 18.50
CA ASN A 204 -4.95 -14.53 18.89
C ASN A 204 -3.60 -14.21 19.54
N LEU A 205 -3.16 -12.94 19.49
CA LEU A 205 -1.95 -12.51 20.18
C LEU A 205 -2.14 -12.57 21.70
N LYS A 206 -1.07 -12.92 22.40
CA LYS A 206 -0.90 -12.79 23.83
C LYS A 206 -0.21 -11.46 24.14
N GLU A 207 -0.19 -11.12 25.42
CA GLU A 207 0.52 -9.93 25.90
C GLU A 207 2.01 -10.01 25.53
N GLY A 208 2.57 -8.87 25.08
CA GLY A 208 3.97 -8.78 24.62
C GLY A 208 4.25 -9.37 23.23
N GLU A 209 3.29 -10.04 22.58
CA GLU A 209 3.49 -10.56 21.23
C GLU A 209 3.19 -9.53 20.14
N CYS A 210 3.93 -9.63 19.04
CA CYS A 210 3.88 -8.69 17.95
C CYS A 210 4.01 -9.40 16.60
N VAL A 211 3.22 -8.97 15.63
CA VAL A 211 3.26 -9.43 14.25
C VAL A 211 3.39 -8.25 13.32
N ILE A 212 4.28 -8.36 12.34
CA ILE A 212 4.33 -7.42 11.22
C ILE A 212 3.48 -8.00 10.09
N TYR A 213 2.46 -7.27 9.70
CA TYR A 213 1.54 -7.66 8.64
C TYR A 213 1.75 -6.75 7.43
N PHE A 214 2.08 -7.34 6.30
CA PHE A 214 2.20 -6.68 5.01
C PHE A 214 0.94 -6.92 4.19
N PHE A 215 0.33 -5.85 3.70
CA PHE A 215 -0.66 -5.92 2.65
C PHE A 215 0.01 -5.64 1.31
N THR A 216 -0.31 -6.49 0.33
CA THR A 216 -0.10 -6.20 -1.09
C THR A 216 -1.28 -6.74 -1.91
N ASN A 217 -1.59 -6.07 -3.01
CA ASN A 217 -2.61 -6.49 -3.97
C ASN A 217 -1.99 -7.13 -5.23
N ASN A 218 -0.72 -7.56 -5.18
CA ASN A 218 0.02 -8.14 -6.30
C ASN A 218 0.11 -7.25 -7.56
N VAL A 219 -0.08 -5.93 -7.41
CA VAL A 219 0.15 -4.96 -8.50
C VAL A 219 1.44 -4.18 -8.29
N ARG A 220 2.04 -3.73 -9.40
CA ARG A 220 3.28 -2.95 -9.37
C ARG A 220 3.01 -1.48 -9.13
N VAL A 221 2.15 -0.87 -9.96
CA VAL A 221 1.80 0.55 -9.97
C VAL A 221 0.35 0.77 -9.53
N GLY A 222 0.09 1.96 -9.03
CA GLY A 222 -1.27 2.42 -8.76
C GLY A 222 -1.58 2.55 -7.27
N PRO A 223 -2.79 3.01 -6.96
CA PRO A 223 -3.23 3.17 -5.59
C PRO A 223 -3.13 1.87 -4.80
N ALA A 224 -2.76 1.96 -3.52
CA ALA A 224 -3.02 0.92 -2.52
C ALA A 224 -2.30 -0.41 -2.82
N HIS A 225 -1.08 -0.35 -3.36
CA HIS A 225 -0.32 -1.55 -3.71
C HIS A 225 0.52 -2.13 -2.56
N PHE A 226 0.82 -1.32 -1.54
CA PHE A 226 1.60 -1.76 -0.39
C PHE A 226 1.34 -0.95 0.89
N GLU A 227 1.10 -1.66 1.99
CA GLU A 227 1.11 -1.12 3.34
C GLU A 227 1.67 -2.15 4.32
N PHE A 228 2.17 -1.69 5.47
CA PHE A 228 2.44 -2.59 6.58
C PHE A 228 1.92 -2.01 7.88
N VAL A 229 1.53 -2.90 8.79
CA VAL A 229 1.13 -2.57 10.16
C VAL A 229 1.83 -3.49 11.14
N GLN A 230 2.07 -2.96 12.32
CA GLN A 230 2.49 -3.73 13.49
C GLN A 230 1.24 -4.04 14.31
N ILE A 231 0.94 -5.32 14.46
CA ILE A 231 -0.22 -5.82 15.22
C ILE A 231 0.27 -6.29 16.58
N LYS A 232 -0.22 -5.67 17.65
CA LYS A 232 -0.09 -6.12 19.03
C LYS A 232 -1.47 -6.45 19.59
N LYS A 233 -1.53 -7.03 20.79
CA LYS A 233 -2.78 -7.40 21.44
C LYS A 233 -3.77 -6.24 21.55
N ASP A 234 -3.31 -5.10 22.06
CA ASP A 234 -4.19 -3.96 22.40
C ASP A 234 -4.13 -2.79 21.41
N GLU A 235 -3.15 -2.79 20.51
CA GLU A 235 -2.92 -1.70 19.55
C GLU A 235 -2.46 -2.20 18.18
N ILE A 236 -2.71 -1.37 17.17
CA ILE A 236 -2.17 -1.54 15.82
C ILE A 236 -1.44 -0.27 15.45
N ILE A 237 -0.15 -0.36 15.13
CA ILE A 237 0.63 0.79 14.68
C ILE A 237 0.73 0.72 13.17
N LYS A 238 0.32 1.80 12.49
CA LYS A 238 0.51 2.01 11.05
C LYS A 238 1.54 3.13 10.87
N PRO A 239 2.83 2.80 10.66
CA PRO A 239 3.91 3.78 10.70
C PRO A 239 3.97 4.74 9.52
N VAL A 240 3.21 4.45 8.45
CA VAL A 240 3.10 5.32 7.28
C VAL A 240 1.62 5.46 6.91
N HIS A 241 1.13 6.69 6.94
CA HIS A 241 -0.23 7.01 6.48
C HIS A 241 -0.19 7.59 5.06
N TRP A 242 -0.90 6.93 4.13
CA TRP A 242 -1.06 7.39 2.75
C TRP A 242 -2.35 8.20 2.63
N PHE A 243 -2.26 9.48 2.27
CA PHE A 243 -3.43 10.35 2.29
C PHE A 243 -4.25 10.38 1.00
N LEU A 244 -3.74 9.79 -0.08
CA LEU A 244 -4.52 9.63 -1.30
C LEU A 244 -5.56 8.53 -1.02
N HIS A 245 -6.85 8.88 -0.94
CA HIS A 245 -7.93 7.96 -0.52
C HIS A 245 -7.98 6.66 -1.33
N ASN A 246 -7.69 6.73 -2.64
CA ASN A 246 -7.59 5.53 -3.46
C ASN A 246 -6.40 4.66 -3.03
N SER A 247 -5.34 5.27 -2.50
CA SER A 247 -4.09 4.61 -2.13
C SER A 247 -4.03 4.08 -0.70
N ASN A 248 -5.04 4.33 0.13
CA ASN A 248 -5.05 3.93 1.52
C ASN A 248 -5.81 2.62 1.70
N ILE A 249 -5.10 1.55 2.05
CA ILE A 249 -5.68 0.23 2.25
C ILE A 249 -6.34 0.17 3.62
N ILE A 250 -5.61 0.55 4.68
CA ILE A 250 -6.09 0.48 6.06
C ILE A 250 -6.37 1.89 6.61
N ASN A 251 -7.64 2.25 6.71
CA ASN A 251 -8.08 3.54 7.24
C ASN A 251 -8.19 3.55 8.76
N ARG A 252 -8.14 4.75 9.35
CA ARG A 252 -8.25 4.98 10.81
C ARG A 252 -9.53 4.44 11.46
N ASN A 253 -10.61 4.29 10.69
CA ASN A 253 -11.92 3.89 11.21
C ASN A 253 -12.21 2.38 11.00
N GLU A 254 -11.30 1.64 10.37
CA GLU A 254 -11.53 0.23 9.99
C GLU A 254 -11.07 -0.78 11.06
N LEU A 255 -10.13 -0.35 11.91
CA LEU A 255 -9.53 -1.13 12.98
C LEU A 255 -9.62 -0.35 14.30
N LYS A 256 -9.88 -1.06 15.40
CA LYS A 256 -9.87 -0.47 16.74
C LYS A 256 -8.43 -0.23 17.19
N ASN A 257 -8.22 0.83 17.98
CA ASN A 257 -6.92 1.19 18.56
C ASN A 257 -5.78 1.24 17.52
N ILE A 258 -6.08 1.76 16.32
CA ILE A 258 -5.07 2.01 15.30
C ILE A 258 -4.40 3.37 15.53
N PHE A 259 -3.07 3.39 15.55
CA PHE A 259 -2.22 4.58 15.68
C PHE A 259 -1.60 4.89 14.33
N ILE A 260 -1.85 6.10 13.81
CA ILE A 260 -1.42 6.54 12.47
C ILE A 260 -0.64 7.85 12.53
N THR A 261 0.20 8.11 11.52
CA THR A 261 0.99 9.34 11.38
C THR A 261 0.23 10.53 10.80
N ASP A 262 -1.10 10.58 10.96
CA ASP A 262 -1.91 11.68 10.42
C ASP A 262 -1.82 12.93 11.30
N ILE A 263 -1.10 13.93 10.79
CA ILE A 263 -0.85 15.22 11.44
C ILE A 263 -1.70 16.37 10.87
N SER A 264 -2.63 16.10 9.95
CA SER A 264 -3.36 17.12 9.20
C SER A 264 -4.16 18.08 10.08
N ASP A 265 -4.80 17.57 11.13
CA ASP A 265 -5.59 18.35 12.09
C ASP A 265 -4.77 19.34 12.94
N PHE A 266 -3.44 19.26 12.89
CA PHE A 266 -2.53 20.08 13.70
C PHE A 266 -1.90 21.23 12.91
N ILE A 267 -2.41 21.50 11.71
CA ILE A 267 -1.85 22.45 10.75
C ILE A 267 -2.95 23.39 10.24
N SER A 268 -2.68 24.70 10.26
CA SER A 268 -3.65 25.73 9.84
C SER A 268 -2.98 26.84 9.01
N PRO A 269 -3.58 27.32 7.90
CA PRO A 269 -4.82 26.85 7.30
C PRO A 269 -4.68 25.42 6.76
N TYR A 270 -5.81 24.80 6.42
CA TYR A 270 -5.83 23.44 5.88
C TYR A 270 -4.86 23.30 4.71
N LEU A 271 -4.00 22.30 4.79
CA LEU A 271 -3.05 21.94 3.74
C LEU A 271 -3.48 20.62 3.11
N LYS A 272 -3.39 20.55 1.78
CA LYS A 272 -3.66 19.31 1.05
C LYS A 272 -2.79 18.17 1.62
N PRO A 273 -3.40 17.05 2.05
CA PRO A 273 -2.71 15.97 2.75
C PRO A 273 -1.51 15.34 2.02
N GLN A 274 -1.48 15.40 0.68
CA GLN A 274 -0.34 14.97 -0.14
C GLN A 274 1.00 15.65 0.21
N TYR A 275 0.98 16.80 0.87
CA TYR A 275 2.19 17.50 1.34
C TYR A 275 2.63 17.09 2.76
N LEU A 276 1.80 16.31 3.45
CA LEU A 276 1.96 15.87 4.84
C LEU A 276 2.33 14.39 4.94
N GLN A 277 2.86 13.81 3.86
CA GLN A 277 3.35 12.44 3.80
C GLN A 277 4.83 12.41 3.42
N PRO A 278 5.57 11.36 3.85
CA PRO A 278 7.00 11.24 3.60
C PRO A 278 7.37 10.97 2.13
N GLN A 279 6.46 10.42 1.32
CA GLN A 279 6.72 10.06 -0.08
C GLN A 279 5.65 10.66 -1.00
N VAL A 280 6.08 11.08 -2.20
CA VAL A 280 5.27 11.86 -3.14
C VAL A 280 5.15 11.23 -4.53
N ASP A 281 5.94 10.19 -4.83
CA ASP A 281 5.84 9.42 -6.08
C ASP A 281 4.87 8.23 -5.99
N GLU A 282 4.68 7.47 -7.07
CA GLU A 282 3.74 6.33 -7.11
C GLU A 282 4.43 4.96 -6.99
N VAL A 283 5.77 4.91 -6.96
CA VAL A 283 6.53 3.65 -7.15
C VAL A 283 7.43 3.27 -5.98
N SER A 284 7.67 4.19 -5.06
CA SER A 284 8.61 4.00 -3.95
C SER A 284 7.95 3.64 -2.61
N CYS A 285 6.62 3.51 -2.55
CA CYS A 285 5.92 3.31 -1.28
C CYS A 285 6.29 1.99 -0.59
N GLY A 286 6.49 0.90 -1.36
CA GLY A 286 7.00 -0.38 -0.86
C GLY A 286 8.42 -0.27 -0.29
N THR A 287 9.31 0.44 -0.98
CA THR A 287 10.67 0.70 -0.48
C THR A 287 10.60 1.49 0.83
N LEU A 288 9.78 2.55 0.88
CA LEU A 288 9.65 3.38 2.07
C LEU A 288 9.13 2.58 3.25
N GLY A 289 8.11 1.76 3.05
CA GLY A 289 7.54 0.93 4.11
C GLY A 289 8.55 -0.07 4.67
N ILE A 290 9.30 -0.77 3.81
CA ILE A 290 10.37 -1.67 4.27
C ILE A 290 11.47 -0.89 5.01
N LEU A 291 11.85 0.29 4.55
CA LEU A 291 12.85 1.12 5.23
C LEU A 291 12.37 1.61 6.60
N TYR A 292 11.10 1.97 6.72
CA TYR A 292 10.49 2.35 7.99
C TYR A 292 10.50 1.17 8.94
N LEU A 293 9.98 0.02 8.51
CA LEU A 293 10.01 -1.21 9.30
C LEU A 293 11.44 -1.53 9.77
N LYS A 294 12.38 -1.54 8.84
CA LYS A 294 13.78 -1.81 9.10
C LYS A 294 14.34 -0.87 10.17
N GLU A 295 14.07 0.43 10.13
CA GLU A 295 14.54 1.32 11.20
C GLU A 295 13.82 1.07 12.51
N LEU A 296 12.50 0.91 12.51
CA LEU A 296 11.70 0.67 13.71
C LEU A 296 12.13 -0.60 14.47
N LEU A 297 12.62 -1.61 13.75
CA LEU A 297 13.04 -2.89 14.33
C LEU A 297 14.52 -2.98 14.69
N LYS A 298 15.35 -1.99 14.34
CA LYS A 298 16.78 -2.03 14.71
C LYS A 298 16.96 -2.11 16.22
N ASN A 299 18.06 -2.75 16.62
CA ASN A 299 18.44 -2.91 18.03
C ASN A 299 17.27 -3.47 18.85
N GLN A 300 16.66 -4.56 18.38
CA GLN A 300 15.53 -5.22 19.04
C GLN A 300 14.30 -4.31 19.26
N GLY A 301 14.08 -3.33 18.38
CA GLY A 301 12.91 -2.44 18.49
C GLY A 301 13.14 -1.19 19.33
N GLN A 302 14.38 -0.92 19.77
CA GLN A 302 14.75 0.30 20.51
C GLN A 302 14.19 1.58 19.86
N GLN A 303 14.12 1.61 18.53
CA GLN A 303 13.60 2.75 17.80
C GLN A 303 12.12 3.04 18.05
N LEU A 304 11.31 2.01 18.27
CA LEU A 304 9.91 2.15 18.67
C LEU A 304 9.80 2.65 20.11
N GLU A 305 10.67 2.20 21.00
CA GLU A 305 10.59 2.53 22.42
C GLU A 305 11.10 3.94 22.74
N ASP A 306 12.26 4.30 22.21
CA ASP A 306 12.98 5.52 22.62
C ASP A 306 12.62 6.74 21.76
N TYR A 307 12.29 6.51 20.48
CA TYR A 307 12.23 7.59 19.49
C TYR A 307 10.89 7.75 18.79
N THR A 308 9.86 6.98 19.15
CA THR A 308 8.49 7.19 18.67
C THR A 308 7.54 7.54 19.82
N LEU A 309 6.37 8.10 19.51
CA LEU A 309 5.30 8.26 20.49
C LEU A 309 4.00 7.70 19.92
N SER A 310 3.37 6.79 20.65
CA SER A 310 2.00 6.33 20.40
C SER A 310 1.14 6.81 21.55
N PHE A 311 0.08 7.59 21.27
CA PHE A 311 -0.86 7.97 22.33
C PHE A 311 -2.28 8.24 21.82
N PRO A 312 -3.32 7.90 22.62
CA PRO A 312 -4.69 8.32 22.37
C PRO A 312 -4.85 9.80 22.68
N LEU A 313 -5.67 10.48 21.90
CA LEU A 313 -5.90 11.92 22.05
C LEU A 313 -7.30 12.34 21.66
N TYR A 314 -7.74 13.45 22.22
CA TYR A 314 -8.88 14.21 21.73
C TYR A 314 -8.38 15.40 20.92
N LYS A 315 -8.99 15.63 19.75
CA LYS A 315 -8.64 16.73 18.84
C LYS A 315 -9.89 17.34 18.23
N ILE A 316 -9.75 18.58 17.74
CA ILE A 316 -10.77 19.21 16.93
C ILE A 316 -10.63 18.71 15.49
N HIS A 317 -11.67 18.09 14.96
CA HIS A 317 -11.78 17.69 13.57
C HIS A 317 -13.12 18.21 13.03
N ASN A 318 -13.11 18.92 11.90
CA ASN A 318 -14.32 19.52 11.31
C ASN A 318 -15.19 20.33 12.30
N ARG A 319 -14.55 21.05 13.23
CA ARG A 319 -15.19 21.85 14.31
C ARG A 319 -15.84 21.04 15.42
N GLU A 320 -15.65 19.72 15.44
CA GLU A 320 -16.13 18.81 16.48
C GLU A 320 -14.96 18.21 17.27
N ILE A 321 -15.21 17.79 18.52
CA ILE A 321 -14.19 17.15 19.37
C ILE A 321 -14.28 15.64 19.17
N ASP A 322 -13.24 15.07 18.55
CA ASP A 322 -13.13 13.66 18.21
C ASP A 322 -11.99 12.98 18.96
N LYS A 323 -12.20 11.71 19.34
CA LYS A 323 -11.14 10.83 19.84
C LYS A 323 -10.39 10.20 18.67
N GLY A 324 -9.08 10.08 18.78
CA GLY A 324 -8.23 9.39 17.83
C GLY A 324 -6.94 8.93 18.49
N ASN A 325 -6.06 8.30 17.71
CA ASN A 325 -4.73 7.91 18.18
C ASN A 325 -3.66 8.40 17.21
N LEU A 326 -2.57 8.93 17.74
CA LEU A 326 -1.45 9.44 16.96
C LEU A 326 -0.24 8.52 17.13
N PHE A 327 0.38 8.16 16.02
CA PHE A 327 1.74 7.64 15.98
C PHE A 327 2.68 8.74 15.49
N PHE A 328 3.61 9.16 16.34
CA PHE A 328 4.64 10.13 16.01
C PHE A 328 5.94 9.42 15.60
N PRO A 329 6.52 9.72 14.42
CA PRO A 329 7.58 8.91 13.85
C PRO A 329 8.96 9.14 14.51
N SER A 330 9.83 8.15 14.37
CA SER A 330 11.26 8.23 14.72
C SER A 330 12.00 9.21 13.81
N PRO A 331 13.01 9.95 14.31
CA PRO A 331 13.77 10.87 13.46
C PRO A 331 14.55 10.12 12.37
N HIS A 332 14.89 8.84 12.63
CA HIS A 332 15.66 7.99 11.72
C HIS A 332 14.98 7.77 10.38
N VAL A 333 13.65 7.72 10.36
CA VAL A 333 12.87 7.46 9.15
C VAL A 333 12.74 8.71 8.27
N LEU A 334 12.93 9.92 8.83
CA LEU A 334 12.81 11.19 8.11
C LEU A 334 13.90 11.39 7.06
N ARG A 335 15.02 10.66 7.15
CA ARG A 335 16.06 10.71 6.11
C ARG A 335 15.61 10.13 4.77
N TYR A 336 14.55 9.32 4.77
CA TYR A 336 13.94 8.73 3.58
C TYR A 336 12.84 9.60 2.98
N SER A 337 12.42 10.65 3.69
CA SER A 337 11.37 11.55 3.22
C SER A 337 11.83 12.36 2.01
N GLN A 338 11.01 12.32 0.97
CA GLN A 338 11.14 13.14 -0.23
C GLN A 338 10.61 14.56 0.01
N SER A 339 9.72 14.76 1.00
CA SER A 339 9.15 16.06 1.34
C SER A 339 9.98 16.73 2.43
N SER A 340 10.73 17.77 2.08
CA SER A 340 11.43 18.62 3.06
C SER A 340 10.43 19.34 3.98
N PHE A 341 9.30 19.79 3.42
CA PHE A 341 8.25 20.45 4.21
C PHE A 341 7.66 19.52 5.26
N TYR A 342 7.40 18.25 4.94
CA TYR A 342 6.97 17.25 5.92
C TYR A 342 7.98 17.14 7.07
N ASN A 343 9.28 17.08 6.76
CA ASN A 343 10.32 17.03 7.79
C ASN A 343 10.34 18.30 8.65
N ASP A 344 10.17 19.48 8.05
CA ASP A 344 10.12 20.75 8.76
C ASP A 344 8.92 20.81 9.72
N VAL A 345 7.76 20.30 9.29
CA VAL A 345 6.56 20.18 10.14
C VAL A 345 6.82 19.22 11.31
N ILE A 346 7.30 18.01 11.05
CA ILE A 346 7.60 17.02 12.11
C ILE A 346 8.62 17.59 13.11
N LEU A 347 9.70 18.22 12.62
CA LEU A 347 10.69 18.88 13.46
C LEU A 347 10.06 19.99 14.31
N ALA A 348 9.23 20.83 13.70
CA ALA A 348 8.54 21.91 14.41
C ALA A 348 7.61 21.38 15.50
N MET A 349 6.97 20.23 15.28
CA MET A 349 6.10 19.60 16.26
C MET A 349 6.86 19.12 17.51
N VAL A 350 8.10 18.64 17.36
CA VAL A 350 8.94 18.19 18.49
C VAL A 350 9.65 19.34 19.17
N LYS A 351 10.27 20.23 18.37
CA LYS A 351 11.25 21.23 18.83
C LYS A 351 10.62 22.35 19.67
N ASN A 352 9.37 22.71 19.39
CA ASN A 352 8.77 23.92 19.94
C ASN A 352 7.78 23.61 21.09
N ASP A 353 7.60 24.59 21.97
CA ASP A 353 6.60 24.54 23.05
C ASP A 353 5.32 25.30 22.73
N HIS A 354 5.36 26.16 21.71
CA HIS A 354 4.24 27.01 21.29
C HIS A 354 4.04 26.92 19.78
N GLU A 355 2.84 27.28 19.30
CA GLU A 355 2.54 27.32 17.88
C GLU A 355 3.60 28.11 17.10
N VAL A 356 4.12 27.50 16.05
CA VAL A 356 5.10 28.13 15.15
C VAL A 356 4.56 28.20 13.74
N SER A 357 5.09 29.12 12.96
CA SER A 357 4.68 29.30 11.58
C SER A 357 5.79 28.91 10.60
N ILE A 358 5.47 28.05 9.64
CA ILE A 358 6.36 27.64 8.55
C ILE A 358 5.80 28.21 7.24
N LYS A 359 6.67 28.82 6.42
CA LYS A 359 6.28 29.33 5.10
C LYS A 359 6.47 28.22 4.05
N PHE A 360 5.43 27.93 3.27
CA PHE A 360 5.48 26.98 2.18
C PHE A 360 4.63 27.47 1.01
N LYS A 361 5.23 27.54 -0.20
CA LYS A 361 4.58 28.06 -1.42
C LYS A 361 3.90 29.42 -1.21
N GLY A 362 4.60 30.35 -0.57
CA GLY A 362 4.09 31.70 -0.26
C GLY A 362 3.08 31.78 0.90
N ILE A 363 2.55 30.65 1.38
CA ILE A 363 1.54 30.60 2.44
C ILE A 363 2.21 30.31 3.79
N LYS A 364 1.72 30.95 4.86
CA LYS A 364 2.19 30.76 6.24
C LYS A 364 1.28 29.74 6.94
N TYR A 365 1.84 28.58 7.29
CA TYR A 365 1.15 27.51 8.01
C TYR A 365 1.55 27.52 9.49
N LYS A 366 0.57 27.65 10.38
CA LYS A 366 0.69 27.44 11.82
C LYS A 366 0.71 25.95 12.11
N ILE A 367 1.72 25.51 12.86
CA ILE A 367 1.94 24.13 13.27
C ILE A 367 1.79 24.05 14.79
N LYS A 368 0.91 23.17 15.26
CA LYS A 368 0.76 22.87 16.69
C LYS A 368 1.85 21.88 17.14
N PRO A 369 2.66 22.22 18.15
CA PRO A 369 3.63 21.28 18.71
C PRO A 369 3.00 20.19 19.57
N LEU A 370 3.74 19.10 19.79
CA LEU A 370 3.33 17.96 20.61
C LEU A 370 2.86 18.38 22.00
N LYS A 371 3.54 19.35 22.63
CA LYS A 371 3.15 19.89 23.94
C LYS A 371 1.73 20.48 23.89
N VAL A 372 1.46 21.35 22.93
CA VAL A 372 0.15 21.99 22.74
C VAL A 372 -0.91 20.95 22.40
N ILE A 373 -0.59 19.97 21.56
CA ILE A 373 -1.51 18.86 21.20
C ILE A 373 -1.92 18.07 22.45
N LEU A 374 -0.96 17.72 23.30
CA LEU A 374 -1.22 16.99 24.54
C LEU A 374 -2.00 17.84 25.55
N GLU A 375 -1.69 19.13 25.68
CA GLU A 375 -2.42 20.07 26.56
C GLU A 375 -3.88 20.24 26.12
N ASP A 376 -4.12 20.43 24.83
CA ASP A 376 -5.46 20.49 24.23
C ASP A 376 -6.21 19.16 24.47
N SER A 377 -5.55 18.03 24.22
CA SER A 377 -6.12 16.70 24.44
C SER A 377 -6.52 16.46 25.91
N ILE A 378 -5.71 16.88 26.89
CA ILE A 378 -6.04 16.78 28.32
C ILE A 378 -7.30 17.58 28.64
N LYS A 379 -7.41 18.81 28.13
CA LYS A 379 -8.59 19.67 28.34
C LYS A 379 -9.83 19.03 27.76
N PHE A 380 -9.76 18.55 26.52
CA PHE A 380 -10.89 17.90 25.84
C PHE A 380 -11.27 16.56 26.45
N ALA A 381 -10.30 15.73 26.84
CA ALA A 381 -10.56 14.46 27.52
C ALA A 381 -11.29 14.70 28.85
N THR A 382 -10.84 15.70 29.63
CA THR A 382 -11.47 16.08 30.89
C THR A 382 -12.91 16.57 30.68
N SER A 383 -13.17 17.40 29.65
CA SER A 383 -14.52 17.87 29.36
C SER A 383 -15.46 16.78 28.83
N LYS A 384 -14.91 15.69 28.27
CA LYS A 384 -15.64 14.50 27.83
C LYS A 384 -15.74 13.41 28.91
N GLY A 385 -15.15 13.62 30.10
CA GLY A 385 -15.14 12.65 31.20
C GLY A 385 -14.18 11.46 31.02
N ASP A 386 -13.28 11.50 30.03
CA ASP A 386 -12.27 10.45 29.79
C ASP A 386 -10.98 10.76 30.58
N PHE A 387 -11.04 10.55 31.90
CA PHE A 387 -9.91 10.81 32.79
C PHE A 387 -8.70 9.88 32.54
N ALA A 388 -8.92 8.71 31.94
CA ALA A 388 -7.84 7.79 31.60
C ALA A 388 -6.92 8.40 30.53
N VAL A 389 -7.49 8.92 29.44
CA VAL A 389 -6.72 9.61 28.38
C VAL A 389 -6.08 10.89 28.91
N ALA A 390 -6.75 11.61 29.82
CA ALA A 390 -6.18 12.81 30.44
C ALA A 390 -4.93 12.47 31.28
N GLU A 391 -4.97 11.43 32.11
CA GLU A 391 -3.83 11.02 32.93
C GLU A 391 -2.68 10.44 32.11
N GLU A 392 -2.98 9.66 31.06
CA GLU A 392 -1.97 9.18 30.12
C GLU A 392 -1.23 10.34 29.44
N ASN A 393 -1.98 11.31 28.88
CA ASN A 393 -1.39 12.47 28.23
C ASN A 393 -0.60 13.36 29.20
N LYS A 394 -1.01 13.48 30.47
CA LYS A 394 -0.20 14.15 31.52
C LYS A 394 1.12 13.45 31.76
N LYS A 395 1.16 12.11 31.79
CA LYS A 395 2.40 11.33 31.93
C LYS A 395 3.33 11.56 30.75
N ILE A 396 2.78 11.60 29.53
CA ILE A 396 3.57 11.87 28.31
C ILE A 396 4.14 13.29 28.34
N ILE A 397 3.35 14.31 28.69
CA ILE A 397 3.84 15.70 28.85
C ILE A 397 5.03 15.76 29.80
N LYS A 398 4.97 15.07 30.94
CA LYS A 398 6.08 15.05 31.92
C LYS A 398 7.37 14.47 31.34
N LYS A 399 7.27 13.48 30.45
CA LYS A 399 8.42 12.83 29.77
C LYS A 399 8.86 13.55 28.48
N LEU A 400 8.02 14.44 27.94
CA LEU A 400 8.25 15.12 26.67
C LEU A 400 9.60 15.87 26.59
N PRO A 401 10.11 16.56 27.64
CA PRO A 401 11.41 17.22 27.58
C PRO A 401 12.57 16.25 27.31
N THR A 402 12.58 15.09 27.96
CA THR A 402 13.60 14.05 27.77
C THR A 402 13.50 13.46 26.37
N PHE A 403 12.29 13.04 25.98
CA PHE A 403 12.01 12.53 24.63
C PHE A 403 12.47 13.53 23.55
N ARG A 404 12.11 14.82 23.69
CA ARG A 404 12.52 15.89 22.76
C ARG A 404 14.03 15.96 22.63
N LYS A 405 14.77 15.93 23.75
CA LYS A 405 16.24 16.04 23.74
C LYS A 405 16.87 14.89 22.95
N GLU A 406 16.46 13.66 23.25
CA GLU A 406 16.99 12.44 22.61
C GLU A 406 16.59 12.37 21.13
N TRP A 407 15.33 12.69 20.82
CA TRP A 407 14.83 12.73 19.45
C TRP A 407 15.57 13.76 18.59
N LEU A 408 15.83 14.97 19.12
CA LEU A 408 16.55 16.02 18.40
C LEU A 408 18.03 15.67 18.16
N MET A 409 18.67 14.96 19.09
CA MET A 409 20.05 14.47 18.88
C MET A 409 20.12 13.50 17.70
N GLU A 410 19.21 12.53 17.64
CA GLU A 410 19.17 11.56 16.53
C GLU A 410 18.70 12.19 15.21
N TYR A 411 17.84 13.21 15.28
CA TYR A 411 17.43 13.99 14.12
C TYR A 411 18.62 14.63 13.39
N GLU A 412 19.59 15.18 14.11
CA GLU A 412 20.77 15.77 13.47
C GLU A 412 21.59 14.73 12.70
N THR A 413 21.76 13.54 13.28
CA THR A 413 22.41 12.42 12.59
C THR A 413 21.62 11.98 11.35
N ALA A 414 20.28 11.89 11.46
CA ALA A 414 19.41 11.50 10.35
C ALA A 414 19.42 12.52 9.21
N ILE A 415 19.38 13.82 9.52
CA ILE A 415 19.35 14.88 8.52
C ILE A 415 20.70 15.06 7.83
N GLN A 416 21.82 14.82 8.52
CA GLN A 416 23.15 14.77 7.87
C GLN A 416 23.21 13.65 6.83
N LYS A 417 22.72 12.45 7.18
CA LYS A 417 22.60 11.33 6.23
C LYS A 417 21.69 11.67 5.06
N ARG A 418 20.59 12.42 5.30
CA ARG A 418 19.70 12.92 4.25
C ARG A 418 20.41 13.89 3.32
N LYS A 419 21.11 14.89 3.86
CA LYS A 419 21.87 15.91 3.11
C LYS A 419 22.95 15.27 2.25
N ALA A 420 23.62 14.23 2.75
CA ALA A 420 24.61 13.44 2.00
C ALA A 420 24.02 12.61 0.83
N MET A 421 22.70 12.65 0.65
CA MET A 421 21.94 12.04 -0.45
C MET A 421 21.07 13.07 -1.17
N GLN A 422 21.36 14.35 -1.00
CA GLN A 422 20.70 15.42 -1.73
C GLN A 422 21.30 15.50 -3.14
N GLY A 423 20.50 15.21 -4.16
CA GLY A 423 20.83 15.54 -5.54
C GLY A 423 20.41 16.97 -5.88
N ASP A 424 20.68 17.39 -7.12
CA ASP A 424 20.45 18.77 -7.58
C ASP A 424 19.01 19.24 -7.41
N LYS A 425 18.04 18.34 -7.67
CA LYS A 425 16.60 18.66 -7.63
C LYS A 425 15.86 18.03 -6.45
N TYR A 426 16.27 16.87 -5.95
CA TYR A 426 15.54 16.15 -4.91
C TYR A 426 16.46 15.23 -4.11
N ASN A 427 15.96 14.78 -2.96
CA ASN A 427 16.63 13.77 -2.16
C ASN A 427 16.55 12.41 -2.88
N VAL A 428 17.69 11.80 -3.18
CA VAL A 428 17.77 10.54 -3.92
C VAL A 428 17.95 9.32 -3.01
N TYR A 429 17.82 9.50 -1.69
CA TYR A 429 18.03 8.43 -0.70
C TYR A 429 17.08 7.26 -0.94
N LEU A 430 15.80 7.56 -1.16
CA LEU A 430 14.78 6.55 -1.38
C LEU A 430 15.06 5.75 -2.66
N ALA A 431 15.32 6.43 -3.79
CA ALA A 431 15.68 5.79 -5.05
C ALA A 431 16.94 4.92 -4.96
N TYR A 432 17.98 5.42 -4.28
CA TYR A 432 19.21 4.64 -4.02
C TYR A 432 18.91 3.39 -3.18
N SER A 433 18.04 3.51 -2.19
CA SER A 433 17.65 2.40 -1.32
C SER A 433 16.86 1.35 -2.09
N SER A 434 15.93 1.77 -2.97
CA SER A 434 15.21 0.86 -3.86
C SER A 434 16.16 0.07 -4.76
N LYS A 435 17.17 0.71 -5.33
CA LYS A 435 18.19 0.02 -6.17
C LYS A 435 19.03 -0.98 -5.38
N ARG A 436 19.31 -0.69 -4.11
CA ARG A 436 19.97 -1.67 -3.23
C ARG A 436 19.05 -2.85 -2.90
N MET A 437 17.77 -2.59 -2.67
CA MET A 437 16.77 -3.63 -2.45
C MET A 437 16.58 -4.52 -3.69
N GLN A 438 16.61 -3.94 -4.89
CA GLN A 438 16.63 -4.70 -6.15
C GLN A 438 17.80 -5.71 -6.19
N ALA A 439 19.00 -5.26 -5.81
CA ALA A 439 20.17 -6.13 -5.77
C ALA A 439 20.04 -7.24 -4.72
N LEU A 440 19.38 -6.97 -3.58
CA LEU A 440 19.08 -7.97 -2.55
C LEU A 440 18.06 -9.01 -3.05
N ALA A 441 17.01 -8.57 -3.72
CA ALA A 441 15.99 -9.46 -4.28
C ALA A 441 16.58 -10.37 -5.39
N ASN A 442 17.41 -9.81 -6.27
CA ASN A 442 17.99 -10.56 -7.40
C ASN A 442 19.17 -11.48 -7.00
N HIS A 443 19.91 -11.13 -5.95
CA HIS A 443 21.12 -11.83 -5.52
C HIS A 443 21.24 -11.89 -3.98
N PRO A 444 20.41 -12.69 -3.29
CA PRO A 444 20.39 -12.74 -1.83
C PRO A 444 21.73 -13.18 -1.22
N GLU A 445 22.49 -14.05 -1.91
CA GLU A 445 23.80 -14.56 -1.47
C GLU A 445 24.96 -13.55 -1.68
N GLY A 446 24.84 -12.66 -2.67
CA GLY A 446 25.94 -11.82 -3.17
C GLY A 446 26.34 -10.64 -2.27
N LEU A 447 25.55 -10.35 -1.23
CA LEU A 447 25.81 -9.26 -0.27
C LEU A 447 26.20 -9.78 1.13
N GLN A 448 26.08 -11.09 1.39
CA GLN A 448 26.54 -11.72 2.64
C GLN A 448 28.07 -11.81 2.70
N LYS A 449 28.76 -11.97 1.57
CA LYS A 449 30.24 -11.99 1.49
C LYS A 449 30.95 -10.67 1.84
N ALA A 450 30.21 -9.60 2.11
CA ALA A 450 30.80 -8.33 2.58
C ALA A 450 30.77 -8.21 4.12
N HIS A 451 30.42 -9.30 4.83
CA HIS A 451 30.11 -9.30 6.27
C HIS A 451 31.09 -10.12 7.13
N GLU A 452 32.19 -10.65 6.56
CA GLU A 452 33.18 -11.44 7.30
C GLU A 452 34.06 -10.61 8.29
N ASP A 453 33.83 -9.30 8.44
CA ASP A 453 34.60 -8.43 9.33
C ASP A 453 33.77 -7.83 10.50
N ILE A 454 32.87 -8.58 11.14
CA ILE A 454 32.23 -8.16 12.41
C ILE A 454 32.33 -9.32 13.43
N PRO A 455 32.79 -9.09 14.68
CA PRO A 455 32.94 -10.15 15.67
C PRO A 455 31.60 -10.82 15.98
N GLU A 456 31.63 -12.15 16.12
CA GLU A 456 30.50 -12.97 16.55
C GLU A 456 29.94 -12.45 17.88
N LEU A 457 28.68 -11.98 17.86
CA LEU A 457 27.88 -11.89 19.07
C LEU A 457 27.26 -13.27 19.29
N GLU A 458 27.64 -13.96 20.36
CA GLU A 458 27.03 -15.22 20.77
C GLU A 458 25.54 -14.99 21.09
N CYS A 459 24.65 -15.45 20.20
CA CYS A 459 23.22 -15.57 20.50
C CYS A 459 22.97 -16.89 21.22
N GLU A 460 22.56 -16.82 22.49
CA GLU A 460 22.07 -17.96 23.25
C GLU A 460 20.84 -18.58 22.55
N LYS A 461 20.88 -19.91 22.39
CA LYS A 461 19.81 -20.71 21.79
C LYS A 461 18.61 -20.77 22.75
N ALA A 462 17.54 -20.04 22.43
CA ALA A 462 16.27 -20.16 23.13
C ALA A 462 15.48 -21.42 22.71
N VAL A 463 14.81 -21.99 23.71
CA VAL A 463 14.14 -23.29 23.79
C VAL A 463 12.94 -23.43 22.83
N LYS A 464 12.71 -24.67 22.36
CA LYS A 464 11.55 -25.11 21.56
C LYS A 464 10.21 -24.90 22.32
N CYS A 465 9.60 -23.74 22.13
CA CYS A 465 8.14 -23.58 22.15
C CYS A 465 7.62 -23.63 20.70
N PRO A 466 6.36 -24.03 20.43
CA PRO A 466 5.77 -23.81 19.11
C PRO A 466 5.93 -22.34 18.77
N SER A 467 6.63 -22.03 17.67
CA SER A 467 6.96 -20.64 17.35
C SER A 467 5.65 -19.84 17.21
N LEU A 468 5.63 -18.57 17.63
CA LEU A 468 4.48 -17.66 17.43
C LEU A 468 3.92 -17.75 16.00
N LEU A 469 4.83 -17.92 15.04
CA LEU A 469 4.54 -18.19 13.64
C LEU A 469 3.69 -19.46 13.42
N GLU A 470 4.07 -20.59 14.01
CA GLU A 470 3.28 -21.83 13.94
C GLU A 470 1.90 -21.68 14.56
N ARG A 471 1.79 -20.96 15.69
CA ARG A 471 0.51 -20.73 16.36
C ARG A 471 -0.42 -19.87 15.51
N ILE A 472 0.09 -18.78 14.93
CA ILE A 472 -0.71 -17.93 14.04
C ILE A 472 -1.05 -18.68 12.74
N LYS A 473 -0.15 -19.51 12.23
CA LYS A 473 -0.41 -20.32 11.02
C LYS A 473 -1.41 -21.45 11.25
N LYS A 474 -1.52 -22.04 12.45
CA LYS A 474 -2.36 -23.22 12.74
C LYS A 474 -3.68 -22.93 13.47
N ASN A 475 -3.80 -21.83 14.22
CA ASN A 475 -4.96 -21.60 15.10
C ASN A 475 -6.02 -20.66 14.52
N LEU A 476 -6.04 -20.43 13.21
CA LEU A 476 -7.04 -19.57 12.55
C LEU A 476 -8.23 -20.34 11.98
N GLN A 477 -8.55 -21.50 12.57
CA GLN A 477 -9.75 -22.26 12.24
C GLN A 477 -11.02 -21.67 12.90
N GLN A 478 -12.12 -21.75 12.15
CA GLN A 478 -13.35 -20.97 12.28
C GLN A 478 -14.05 -21.01 13.65
N THR A 479 -14.50 -19.85 14.13
CA THR A 479 -15.74 -19.73 14.90
C THR A 479 -16.94 -19.61 13.95
N LYS A 480 -17.79 -20.65 13.97
CA LYS A 480 -19.19 -20.80 13.53
C LYS A 480 -19.63 -20.12 12.22
N GLU A 481 -20.03 -20.98 11.28
CA GLU A 481 -20.85 -20.67 10.12
C GLU A 481 -21.96 -19.67 10.44
N LYS A 482 -21.85 -18.44 9.93
CA LYS A 482 -23.03 -17.71 9.50
C LYS A 482 -23.29 -18.12 8.06
N LYS A 483 -24.44 -18.72 7.80
CA LYS A 483 -24.99 -18.84 6.44
C LYS A 483 -25.09 -17.42 5.87
N PHE A 484 -24.18 -17.07 4.97
CA PHE A 484 -24.34 -15.90 4.12
C PHE A 484 -25.46 -16.19 3.10
N PRO A 485 -26.27 -15.19 2.70
CA PRO A 485 -27.30 -15.39 1.71
C PRO A 485 -26.68 -15.85 0.39
N LYS A 486 -27.36 -16.78 -0.29
CA LYS A 486 -27.09 -17.11 -1.69
C LYS A 486 -27.28 -15.88 -2.56
N SER A 487 -26.37 -15.73 -3.53
CA SER A 487 -26.42 -14.83 -4.69
C SER A 487 -26.79 -13.37 -4.42
N TYR A 488 -25.78 -12.51 -4.46
CA TYR A 488 -25.96 -11.21 -5.10
C TYR A 488 -25.08 -11.21 -6.33
N LEU A 489 -25.75 -11.19 -7.48
CA LEU A 489 -25.20 -10.72 -8.75
C LEU A 489 -24.29 -9.51 -8.46
N PHE A 490 -23.00 -9.65 -8.77
CA PHE A 490 -22.09 -8.52 -8.76
C PHE A 490 -22.65 -7.45 -9.68
N HIS A 491 -23.14 -6.34 -9.11
CA HIS A 491 -23.39 -5.14 -9.87
C HIS A 491 -22.02 -4.52 -10.22
N PRO A 492 -21.69 -4.28 -11.49
CA PRO A 492 -20.38 -3.73 -11.91
C PRO A 492 -20.08 -2.31 -11.40
N LEU A 493 -21.00 -1.69 -10.64
CA LEU A 493 -20.79 -0.41 -9.99
C LEU A 493 -20.02 -0.53 -8.66
N ASP A 494 -19.98 -1.73 -8.06
CA ASP A 494 -19.25 -2.00 -6.81
C ASP A 494 -17.89 -2.67 -7.05
N ALA A 495 -17.64 -3.16 -8.26
CA ALA A 495 -16.28 -3.29 -8.78
C ALA A 495 -15.81 -1.88 -9.10
N ILE A 496 -15.08 -1.26 -8.18
CA ILE A 496 -14.41 0.02 -8.39
C ILE A 496 -13.35 -0.17 -9.49
N THR A 497 -13.78 -0.16 -10.75
CA THR A 497 -13.04 0.30 -11.92
C THR A 497 -13.15 1.82 -12.02
N LYS A 498 -12.89 2.50 -10.90
CA LYS A 498 -12.49 3.91 -10.89
C LYS A 498 -11.08 4.02 -10.33
N VAL A 499 -10.15 3.30 -10.96
CA VAL A 499 -8.94 3.98 -11.41
C VAL A 499 -9.43 4.93 -12.49
N VAL A 500 -9.91 6.10 -12.05
CA VAL A 500 -10.05 7.21 -12.99
C VAL A 500 -8.62 7.46 -13.43
N ASP A 501 -8.37 7.30 -14.73
CA ASP A 501 -7.24 7.90 -15.40
C ASP A 501 -7.02 9.27 -14.77
N ASN A 502 -5.93 9.43 -14.02
CA ASN A 502 -5.44 10.76 -13.78
C ASN A 502 -4.94 11.21 -15.16
N PRO A 503 -5.56 12.19 -15.83
CA PRO A 503 -5.21 12.58 -17.19
C PRO A 503 -3.84 13.29 -17.27
N LEU A 504 -2.94 13.04 -16.32
CA LEU A 504 -1.66 13.71 -16.20
C LEU A 504 -0.46 12.88 -16.63
N TYR A 505 -0.55 11.58 -16.89
CA TYR A 505 0.62 10.84 -17.38
C TYR A 505 0.27 9.64 -18.26
N GLU A 506 0.21 9.88 -19.57
CA GLU A 506 0.56 8.85 -20.55
C GLU A 506 2.07 8.63 -20.51
N GLY A 507 2.49 7.37 -20.42
CA GLY A 507 3.88 6.98 -20.34
C GLY A 507 4.71 7.57 -21.49
N GLY A 508 5.90 8.08 -21.15
CA GLY A 508 6.96 8.37 -22.12
C GLY A 508 7.47 9.80 -22.16
N ASN A 509 6.67 10.79 -21.73
CA ASN A 509 7.13 12.19 -21.74
C ASN A 509 7.51 12.64 -20.33
N THR A 510 8.80 12.87 -20.11
CA THR A 510 9.30 13.68 -18.98
C THR A 510 8.80 15.11 -19.15
N ARG A 511 7.53 15.37 -18.82
CA ARG A 511 7.10 16.73 -18.51
C ARG A 511 7.72 17.10 -17.19
N GLU A 512 8.45 18.22 -17.20
CA GLU A 512 8.97 18.85 -16.00
C GLU A 512 7.88 18.87 -14.93
N ASN A 513 8.23 18.36 -13.75
CA ASN A 513 7.33 18.39 -12.61
C ASN A 513 7.01 19.86 -12.29
N PRO A 514 5.76 20.34 -12.43
CA PRO A 514 5.39 21.73 -12.15
C PRO A 514 5.48 22.08 -10.64
N LEU A 515 6.00 21.16 -9.81
CA LEU A 515 6.13 21.28 -8.36
C LEU A 515 7.56 21.59 -7.89
N TYR A 516 8.42 22.10 -8.79
CA TYR A 516 9.79 22.52 -8.44
C TYR A 516 10.04 23.98 -8.84
N GLU A 517 10.43 24.81 -7.87
CA GLU A 517 11.17 26.06 -8.14
C GLU A 517 12.67 25.75 -8.04
N PRO A 518 13.50 26.12 -9.04
CA PRO A 518 14.92 26.25 -8.81
C PRO A 518 15.17 27.36 -7.79
N LYS A 519 16.14 27.16 -6.89
CA LYS A 519 16.64 28.26 -6.05
C LYS A 519 17.08 29.40 -6.96
N ALA A 520 16.64 30.63 -6.68
CA ALA A 520 17.22 31.80 -7.30
C ALA A 520 18.73 31.81 -7.00
N ASP A 521 19.52 31.86 -8.08
CA ASP A 521 20.96 32.09 -8.00
C ASP A 521 21.18 33.50 -7.43
N PRO A 522 21.91 33.67 -6.31
CA PRO A 522 22.21 35.00 -5.77
C PRO A 522 23.06 35.88 -6.71
N ASN A 523 23.56 35.32 -7.81
CA ASN A 523 24.48 36.02 -8.73
C ASN A 523 23.86 36.51 -10.03
N HIS A 524 22.53 36.65 -10.12
CA HIS A 524 21.91 37.39 -11.22
C HIS A 524 21.11 38.59 -10.71
N ILE A 525 21.80 39.72 -10.63
CA ILE A 525 21.23 41.08 -10.78
C ILE A 525 21.04 41.34 -12.27
#